data_AF-A0A8D0P637-F1
#
_entry.id   AF-A0A8D0P637-F1
#
_cell.length_a   1.000
_cell.length_b   1.000
_cell.length_c   1.000
_cell.angle_alpha   90.00
_cell.angle_beta   90.00
_cell.angle_gamma   90.00
#
_symmetry.space_group_name_H-M   'P 1'
#
loop_
_entity.id
_entity.type
_entity.pdbx_description
1 polymer ?
#
loop_
_entity_poly.entity_id
_entity_poly.type
_entity_poly.pdbx_seq_one_letter_code
_entity_poly.pdbx_strand_id
1 'polypeptide(L)'
;MNLRETLQFYNNNGNPFFQVHQTKVSFFINGLEEDNTAFDTRTLSGSMVDFASGTVQIGQSLNGLEQFVGRMQDFRLYQVALTNREILEVFSGDLLRLHIQSHCRCPGSHPRVHPLEQRYCIPNGAEDTTSERVLRLSPEAHPLSFVNDNNIGTSWVSRVFADNSQLDQGVTISIDLENGQYQVICNSRMLAQIIKKKRSPYSKQPLKKSMAIMP
;
A
#
# COMPACT_ATOMS: atom_id res chain seq x y z
N MET A 1 34.50 -17.35 -9.82
CA MET A 1 33.60 -18.17 -8.97
C MET A 1 32.19 -17.81 -9.37
N ASN A 2 31.35 -18.81 -9.62
CA ASN A 2 30.10 -18.75 -10.39
C ASN A 2 29.01 -17.84 -9.77
N LEU A 3 28.42 -16.93 -10.57
CA LEU A 3 27.03 -16.57 -10.38
C LEU A 3 26.20 -17.63 -11.11
N ARG A 4 25.57 -18.49 -10.32
CA ARG A 4 24.93 -19.73 -10.75
C ARG A 4 23.41 -19.64 -10.70
N GLU A 5 22.86 -18.47 -10.96
CA GLU A 5 21.41 -18.31 -11.07
C GLU A 5 21.08 -17.64 -12.37
N THR A 6 20.46 -18.44 -13.23
CA THR A 6 19.93 -18.01 -14.49
C THR A 6 18.43 -17.93 -14.35
N LEU A 7 17.89 -16.77 -14.69
CA LEU A 7 16.46 -16.56 -14.82
C LEU A 7 16.11 -16.79 -16.29
N GLN A 8 15.61 -17.99 -16.61
CA GLN A 8 15.03 -18.26 -17.92
C GLN A 8 13.54 -17.91 -17.87
N PHE A 9 13.12 -16.98 -18.73
CA PHE A 9 11.72 -16.57 -18.82
C PHE A 9 11.06 -17.30 -19.99
N TYR A 10 10.07 -18.15 -19.69
CA TYR A 10 9.20 -18.75 -20.69
C TYR A 10 7.76 -18.36 -20.37
N ASN A 11 7.21 -17.41 -21.13
CA ASN A 11 5.79 -17.07 -21.05
C ASN A 11 5.25 -16.86 -22.46
N ASN A 12 4.25 -17.65 -22.84
CA ASN A 12 3.64 -17.59 -24.16
C ASN A 12 2.37 -16.73 -24.20
N ASN A 13 1.78 -16.37 -23.04
CA ASN A 13 0.40 -15.84 -23.00
C ASN A 13 0.17 -14.65 -22.03
N GLY A 14 1.19 -14.14 -21.33
CA GLY A 14 1.03 -13.02 -20.39
C GLY A 14 2.11 -11.95 -20.52
N ASN A 15 1.88 -10.78 -19.93
CA ASN A 15 2.85 -9.69 -19.85
C ASN A 15 3.68 -9.84 -18.57
N PRO A 16 4.96 -10.27 -18.65
CA PRO A 16 5.77 -10.47 -17.47
C PRO A 16 6.43 -9.15 -17.02
N PHE A 17 6.39 -8.89 -15.72
CA PHE A 17 7.28 -7.96 -15.04
C PHE A 17 8.14 -8.70 -14.04
N PHE A 18 9.34 -8.20 -13.80
CA PHE A 18 10.21 -8.70 -12.76
C PHE A 18 10.73 -7.54 -11.91
N GLN A 19 10.77 -7.76 -10.61
CA GLN A 19 11.34 -6.83 -9.64
C GLN A 19 12.56 -7.49 -9.03
N VAL A 20 13.64 -6.73 -8.94
CA VAL A 20 14.91 -7.20 -8.39
C VAL A 20 15.25 -6.32 -7.19
N HIS A 21 15.30 -6.91 -6.00
CA HIS A 21 15.67 -6.19 -4.78
C HIS A 21 16.66 -7.00 -3.96
N GLN A 22 17.90 -6.50 -3.83
CA GLN A 22 19.02 -7.17 -3.16
C GLN A 22 19.34 -8.55 -3.73
N THR A 23 18.83 -9.62 -3.11
CA THR A 23 18.96 -11.02 -3.54
C THR A 23 17.61 -11.63 -3.88
N LYS A 24 16.50 -10.89 -3.83
CA LYS A 24 15.17 -11.41 -4.17
C LYS A 24 14.77 -10.97 -5.58
N VAL A 25 14.28 -11.93 -6.35
CA VAL A 25 13.71 -11.72 -7.68
C VAL A 25 12.24 -12.11 -7.61
N SER A 26 11.35 -11.15 -7.80
CA SER A 26 9.90 -11.34 -7.81
C SER A 26 9.36 -11.24 -9.23
N PHE A 27 8.49 -12.16 -9.59
CA PHE A 27 7.90 -12.30 -10.91
C PHE A 27 6.41 -11.96 -10.85
N PHE A 28 5.93 -11.23 -11.85
CA PHE A 28 4.57 -10.75 -11.93
C PHE A 28 4.05 -11.06 -13.32
N ILE A 29 3.01 -11.88 -13.42
CA ILE A 29 2.36 -12.19 -14.69
C ILE A 29 1.03 -11.48 -14.69
N ASN A 30 0.84 -10.52 -15.59
CA ASN A 30 -0.37 -9.70 -15.67
C ASN A 30 -0.65 -8.85 -14.41
N GLY A 31 0.40 -8.37 -13.74
CA GLY A 31 0.29 -7.53 -12.54
C GLY A 31 0.44 -8.33 -11.24
N LEU A 32 -0.26 -7.90 -10.19
CA LEU A 32 -0.31 -8.63 -8.91
C LEU A 32 -1.41 -9.69 -8.94
N GLU A 33 -1.23 -10.75 -8.17
CA GLU A 33 -2.28 -11.72 -7.85
C GLU A 33 -3.40 -11.08 -7.00
N GLU A 34 -4.52 -11.78 -6.84
CA GLU A 34 -5.71 -11.30 -6.10
C GLU A 34 -5.38 -10.92 -4.64
N ASP A 35 -4.41 -11.58 -4.04
CA ASP A 35 -3.92 -11.34 -2.67
C ASP A 35 -2.80 -10.28 -2.60
N ASN A 36 -2.55 -9.54 -3.70
CA ASN A 36 -1.47 -8.56 -3.86
C ASN A 36 -0.05 -9.16 -3.82
N THR A 37 0.10 -10.45 -4.07
CA THR A 37 1.41 -11.11 -4.19
C THR A 37 1.99 -11.06 -5.60
N ALA A 38 3.28 -11.37 -5.67
CA ALA A 38 3.95 -11.73 -6.91
C ALA A 38 3.59 -13.17 -7.28
N PHE A 39 3.52 -13.47 -8.57
CA PHE A 39 3.30 -14.83 -9.09
C PHE A 39 4.35 -15.83 -8.55
N ASP A 40 5.62 -15.41 -8.49
CA ASP A 40 6.68 -16.19 -7.85
C ASP A 40 7.72 -15.24 -7.24
N THR A 41 8.48 -15.69 -6.25
CA THR A 41 9.64 -14.97 -5.72
C THR A 41 10.75 -15.94 -5.39
N ARG A 42 11.93 -15.71 -5.95
CA ARG A 42 13.13 -16.53 -5.75
C ARG A 42 14.18 -15.73 -4.98
N THR A 43 14.77 -16.37 -3.99
CA THR A 43 15.93 -15.83 -3.28
C THR A 43 17.18 -16.39 -3.92
N LEU A 44 18.03 -15.48 -4.36
CA LEU A 44 19.31 -15.75 -4.97
C LEU A 44 20.37 -16.06 -3.91
N SER A 45 21.33 -16.90 -4.28
CA SER A 45 22.43 -17.37 -3.44
C SER A 45 23.43 -16.27 -3.07
N GLY A 46 23.36 -15.11 -3.73
CA GLY A 46 24.24 -13.97 -3.52
C GLY A 46 23.70 -12.67 -4.10
N SER A 47 24.33 -11.55 -3.73
CA SER A 47 23.98 -10.23 -4.26
C SER A 47 24.27 -10.16 -5.76
N MET A 48 23.32 -9.59 -6.51
CA MET A 48 23.55 -9.26 -7.91
C MET A 48 24.53 -8.09 -7.99
N VAL A 49 25.74 -8.39 -8.43
CA VAL A 49 26.76 -7.40 -8.72
C VAL A 49 26.53 -6.88 -10.13
N ASP A 50 26.51 -5.56 -10.28
CA ASP A 50 26.41 -4.92 -11.58
C ASP A 50 27.71 -5.18 -12.36
N PHE A 51 27.65 -6.05 -13.37
CA PHE A 51 28.81 -6.31 -14.19
C PHE A 51 29.03 -5.13 -15.12
N ALA A 52 30.06 -4.34 -14.85
CA ALA A 52 30.47 -3.22 -15.72
C ALA A 52 30.76 -3.64 -17.18
N SER A 53 30.89 -4.94 -17.46
CA SER A 53 31.07 -5.51 -18.81
C SER A 53 29.92 -6.42 -19.27
N GLY A 54 28.83 -6.50 -18.52
CA GLY A 54 27.70 -7.39 -18.83
C GLY A 54 26.82 -6.78 -19.90
N THR A 55 26.76 -7.38 -21.08
CA THR A 55 25.71 -7.05 -22.05
C THR A 55 24.38 -7.63 -21.54
N VAL A 56 23.36 -6.79 -21.35
CA VAL A 56 22.01 -7.26 -21.04
C VAL A 56 21.49 -8.05 -22.25
N GLN A 57 21.31 -9.35 -22.08
CA GLN A 57 20.79 -10.24 -23.12
C GLN A 57 19.36 -10.65 -22.76
N ILE A 58 18.42 -10.25 -23.61
CA ILE A 58 17.00 -10.56 -23.45
C ILE A 58 16.60 -11.51 -24.58
N GLY A 59 15.85 -12.56 -24.24
CA GLY A 59 15.41 -13.55 -25.22
C GLY A 59 16.52 -14.42 -25.78
N GLN A 60 17.60 -14.66 -25.01
CA GLN A 60 18.64 -15.63 -25.32
C GLN A 60 18.73 -16.69 -24.22
N SER A 61 19.09 -17.91 -24.60
CA SER A 61 19.41 -18.97 -23.64
C SER A 61 20.69 -18.67 -22.87
N LEU A 62 20.89 -19.42 -21.81
CA LEU A 62 22.05 -19.36 -20.92
C LEU A 62 23.41 -19.28 -21.59
N ASN A 63 23.54 -20.05 -22.66
CA ASN A 63 24.74 -20.24 -23.43
C ASN A 63 24.76 -19.35 -24.68
N GLY A 64 23.75 -18.50 -24.88
CA GLY A 64 23.59 -17.63 -26.04
C GLY A 64 23.31 -18.38 -27.35
N LEU A 65 23.10 -19.70 -27.30
CA LEU A 65 22.97 -20.54 -28.49
C LEU A 65 21.54 -20.55 -29.05
N GLU A 66 20.54 -20.36 -28.19
CA GLU A 66 19.14 -20.38 -28.57
C GLU A 66 18.55 -18.99 -28.34
N GLN A 67 17.71 -18.55 -29.27
CA GLN A 67 16.96 -17.30 -29.15
C GLN A 67 15.49 -17.63 -28.90
N PHE A 68 14.81 -16.75 -28.17
CA PHE A 68 13.38 -16.86 -27.95
C PHE A 68 12.64 -16.81 -29.29
N VAL A 69 11.92 -17.87 -29.61
CA VAL A 69 11.11 -17.98 -30.83
C VAL A 69 9.69 -17.52 -30.52
N GLY A 70 9.41 -16.25 -30.77
CA GLY A 70 8.11 -15.63 -30.51
C GLY A 70 8.14 -14.11 -30.73
N ARG A 71 7.03 -13.44 -30.42
CA ARG A 71 6.97 -11.96 -30.45
C ARG A 71 7.12 -11.44 -29.03
N MET A 72 8.15 -10.64 -28.79
CA MET A 72 8.28 -9.85 -27.57
C MET A 72 7.65 -8.48 -27.83
N GLN A 73 6.54 -8.19 -27.14
CA GLN A 73 5.71 -7.03 -27.48
C GLN A 73 6.19 -5.74 -26.79
N ASP A 74 6.60 -5.81 -25.53
CA ASP A 74 7.13 -4.68 -24.75
C ASP A 74 8.07 -5.22 -23.65
N PHE A 75 9.19 -4.55 -23.43
CA PHE A 75 10.09 -4.82 -22.32
C PHE A 75 10.54 -3.49 -21.72
N ARG A 76 10.32 -3.33 -20.42
CA ARG A 76 10.62 -2.09 -19.70
C ARG A 76 11.64 -2.36 -18.61
N LEU A 77 12.76 -1.66 -18.69
CA LEU A 77 13.80 -1.65 -17.67
C LEU A 77 13.64 -0.41 -16.81
N TYR A 78 13.61 -0.60 -15.51
CA TYR A 78 13.60 0.48 -14.53
C TYR A 78 14.93 0.47 -13.79
N GLN A 79 15.49 1.64 -13.56
CA GLN A 79 16.74 1.79 -12.80
C GLN A 79 16.56 1.42 -11.31
N VAL A 80 15.31 1.39 -10.84
CA VAL A 80 14.94 1.08 -9.47
C VAL A 80 13.90 -0.04 -9.46
N ALA A 81 13.94 -0.86 -8.42
CA ALA A 81 12.95 -1.87 -8.17
C ALA A 81 11.57 -1.23 -7.97
N LEU A 82 10.61 -1.57 -8.84
CA LEU A 82 9.24 -1.09 -8.71
C LEU A 82 8.54 -1.74 -7.52
N THR A 83 7.78 -0.97 -6.76
CA THR A 83 6.84 -1.47 -5.74
C THR A 83 5.66 -2.21 -6.39
N ASN A 84 4.97 -3.05 -5.62
CA ASN A 84 3.76 -3.77 -6.09
C ASN A 84 2.72 -2.81 -6.68
N ARG A 85 2.58 -1.63 -6.09
CA ARG A 85 1.70 -0.57 -6.61
C ARG A 85 2.18 -0.03 -7.97
N GLU A 86 3.46 0.28 -8.11
CA GLU A 86 4.00 0.78 -9.37
C GLU A 86 3.91 -0.28 -10.47
N ILE A 87 4.03 -1.56 -10.12
CA ILE A 87 3.78 -2.67 -11.05
C ILE A 87 2.33 -2.65 -11.55
N LEU A 88 1.35 -2.45 -10.67
CA LEU A 88 -0.05 -2.29 -11.08
C LEU A 88 -0.26 -1.07 -11.98
N GLU A 89 0.31 0.09 -11.62
CA GLU A 89 0.16 1.34 -12.40
C GLU A 89 0.79 1.21 -13.80
N VAL A 90 1.95 0.57 -13.89
CA VAL A 90 2.62 0.27 -15.17
C VAL A 90 1.81 -0.73 -16.00
N PHE A 91 1.25 -1.77 -15.36
CA PHE A 91 0.44 -2.79 -16.04
C PHE A 91 -0.90 -2.23 -16.54
N SER A 92 -1.59 -1.42 -15.73
CA SER A 92 -2.87 -0.82 -16.12
C SER A 92 -2.72 0.27 -17.18
N GLY A 93 -1.51 0.83 -17.33
CA GLY A 93 -1.25 1.96 -18.21
C GLY A 93 -1.65 3.32 -17.62
N ASP A 94 -2.11 3.33 -16.36
CA ASP A 94 -2.52 4.54 -15.64
C ASP A 94 -1.31 5.15 -14.90
N LEU A 95 -0.35 5.70 -15.64
CA LEU A 95 0.72 6.52 -15.07
C LEU A 95 0.14 7.83 -14.52
N LEU A 96 0.24 8.00 -13.20
CA LEU A 96 -0.63 8.89 -12.44
C LEU A 96 -0.45 10.40 -12.72
N ARG A 97 -1.60 11.05 -12.95
CA ARG A 97 -1.89 12.40 -12.46
C ARG A 97 -1.50 12.49 -10.99
N LEU A 98 -0.88 13.61 -10.57
CA LEU A 98 -0.50 13.90 -9.18
C LEU A 98 -1.63 13.53 -8.19
N HIS A 99 -1.52 12.35 -7.57
CA HIS A 99 -2.58 11.78 -6.74
C HIS A 99 -2.20 11.97 -5.27
N ILE A 100 -2.95 12.82 -4.57
CA ILE A 100 -2.88 12.95 -3.10
C ILE A 100 -3.43 11.64 -2.53
N GLN A 101 -2.55 10.79 -1.99
CA GLN A 101 -2.94 9.47 -1.50
C GLN A 101 -3.50 9.59 -0.08
N SER A 102 -4.73 9.12 0.12
CA SER A 102 -5.33 9.01 1.46
C SER A 102 -4.69 7.92 2.33
N HIS A 103 -3.87 7.04 1.75
CA HIS A 103 -3.25 5.89 2.43
C HIS A 103 -1.74 5.85 2.21
N CYS A 104 -0.99 5.53 3.27
CA CYS A 104 0.47 5.48 3.19
C CYS A 104 0.96 4.27 2.40
N ARG A 105 2.04 4.49 1.63
CA ARG A 105 2.69 3.50 0.80
C ARG A 105 3.62 2.63 1.63
N CYS A 106 3.73 1.37 1.24
CA CYS A 106 4.78 0.50 1.73
C CYS A 106 6.11 0.86 1.06
N PRO A 107 7.25 0.76 1.78
CA PRO A 107 8.56 1.05 1.23
C PRO A 107 8.98 -0.03 0.23
N GLY A 108 9.87 0.32 -0.70
CA GLY A 108 10.38 -0.62 -1.73
C GLY A 108 11.02 -1.90 -1.18
N SER A 109 11.58 -1.86 0.04
CA SER A 109 12.13 -3.03 0.71
C SER A 109 11.06 -4.02 1.19
N HIS A 110 9.86 -3.54 1.48
CA HIS A 110 8.74 -4.31 2.01
C HIS A 110 7.47 -3.92 1.25
N PRO A 111 7.32 -4.26 -0.03
CA PRO A 111 6.30 -3.66 -0.89
C PRO A 111 4.87 -4.17 -0.63
N ARG A 112 4.68 -5.23 0.17
CA ARG A 112 3.36 -5.81 0.50
C ARG A 112 2.86 -5.30 1.84
N VAL A 113 1.56 -5.00 1.94
CA VAL A 113 0.91 -4.78 3.24
C VAL A 113 0.79 -6.12 3.96
N HIS A 114 1.09 -6.16 5.25
CA HIS A 114 0.92 -7.37 6.05
C HIS A 114 -0.59 -7.68 6.18
N PRO A 115 -1.06 -8.87 5.76
CA PRO A 115 -2.49 -9.15 5.67
C PRO A 115 -3.17 -9.25 7.04
N LEU A 116 -2.48 -9.81 8.03
CA LEU A 116 -2.98 -9.92 9.41
C LEU A 116 -2.78 -8.63 10.25
N GLU A 117 -1.73 -7.86 9.98
CA GLU A 117 -1.35 -6.67 10.75
C GLU A 117 -1.08 -5.48 9.83
N GLN A 118 -2.14 -4.89 9.26
CA GLN A 118 -2.06 -3.87 8.19
C GLN A 118 -1.21 -2.61 8.49
N ARG A 119 -0.79 -2.42 9.75
CA ARG A 119 0.18 -1.38 10.17
C ARG A 119 1.61 -1.69 9.74
N TYR A 120 1.89 -2.92 9.33
CA TYR A 120 3.18 -3.38 8.87
C TYR A 120 3.17 -3.63 7.36
N CYS A 121 4.36 -3.54 6.78
CA CYS A 121 4.66 -4.02 5.45
C CYS A 121 5.67 -5.16 5.52
N ILE A 122 5.56 -6.11 4.59
CA ILE A 122 6.37 -7.32 4.49
C ILE A 122 7.02 -7.41 3.09
N PRO A 123 8.13 -8.16 2.94
CA PRO A 123 8.74 -8.40 1.64
C PRO A 123 7.89 -9.28 0.72
N ASN A 124 8.17 -9.22 -0.58
CA ASN A 124 7.65 -10.22 -1.52
C ASN A 124 8.22 -11.62 -1.18
N GLY A 125 7.37 -12.64 -1.39
CA GLY A 125 7.70 -14.04 -1.08
C GLY A 125 7.77 -14.40 0.41
N ALA A 126 7.54 -13.43 1.32
CA ALA A 126 7.45 -13.72 2.75
C ALA A 126 6.07 -14.30 3.11
N GLU A 127 6.06 -15.25 4.05
CA GLU A 127 4.81 -15.76 4.63
C GLU A 127 4.05 -14.67 5.37
N ASP A 128 2.73 -14.82 5.47
CA ASP A 128 1.83 -13.85 6.10
C ASP A 128 2.02 -13.74 7.63
N THR A 129 2.82 -14.64 8.21
CA THR A 129 3.21 -14.68 9.63
C THR A 129 4.63 -14.15 9.87
N THR A 130 5.31 -13.65 8.84
CA THR A 130 6.70 -13.24 8.92
C THR A 130 6.95 -12.17 9.99
N SER A 131 8.09 -12.31 10.68
CA SER A 131 8.62 -11.27 11.57
C SER A 131 9.49 -10.25 10.84
N GLU A 132 9.90 -10.54 9.60
CA GLU A 132 10.61 -9.60 8.72
C GLU A 132 9.60 -8.56 8.20
N ARG A 133 9.42 -7.48 8.96
CA ARG A 133 8.41 -6.46 8.71
C ARG A 133 8.86 -5.07 9.15
N VAL A 134 8.33 -4.06 8.49
CA VAL A 134 8.56 -2.64 8.81
C VAL A 134 7.25 -1.90 9.01
N LEU A 135 7.26 -0.85 9.82
CA LEU A 135 6.07 -0.02 9.98
C LEU A 135 5.72 0.64 8.64
N ARG A 136 4.44 0.54 8.27
CA ARG A 136 3.88 1.18 7.08
C ARG A 136 3.76 2.69 7.24
N LEU A 137 3.56 3.11 8.48
CA LEU A 137 3.43 4.50 8.92
C LEU A 137 4.62 4.86 9.80
N SER A 138 5.00 6.14 9.85
CA SER A 138 6.00 6.52 10.86
C SER A 138 5.41 6.29 12.27
N PRO A 139 6.25 5.97 13.27
CA PRO A 139 5.80 5.82 14.65
C PRO A 139 5.06 7.04 15.21
N GLU A 140 5.35 8.23 14.67
CA GLU A 140 4.76 9.53 15.01
C GLU A 140 3.50 9.84 14.20
N ALA A 141 3.09 8.93 13.30
CA ALA A 141 1.88 9.10 12.52
C ALA A 141 0.64 8.76 13.36
N HIS A 142 -0.32 9.67 13.34
CA HIS A 142 -1.59 9.51 14.06
C HIS A 142 -2.80 9.73 13.14
N PRO A 143 -2.96 8.93 12.06
CA PRO A 143 -4.04 9.10 11.10
C PRO A 143 -5.42 8.78 11.68
N LEU A 144 -6.48 9.32 11.06
CA LEU A 144 -7.86 9.12 11.50
C LEU A 144 -8.29 7.65 11.49
N SER A 145 -7.69 6.81 10.64
CA SER A 145 -7.95 5.37 10.59
C SER A 145 -7.64 4.65 11.91
N PHE A 146 -6.82 5.23 12.79
CA PHE A 146 -6.52 4.64 14.10
C PHE A 146 -7.67 4.77 15.11
N VAL A 147 -8.74 5.53 14.80
CA VAL A 147 -9.90 5.65 15.70
C VAL A 147 -10.68 4.33 15.80
N ASN A 148 -10.63 3.48 14.77
CA ASN A 148 -11.44 2.27 14.67
C ASN A 148 -10.68 1.04 14.13
N ASP A 149 -9.36 1.00 14.30
CA ASP A 149 -8.51 -0.10 13.80
C ASP A 149 -8.43 -1.32 14.74
N ASN A 150 -9.20 -1.31 15.85
CA ASN A 150 -9.20 -2.34 16.88
C ASN A 150 -7.82 -2.59 17.51
N ASN A 151 -6.93 -1.59 17.53
CA ASN A 151 -5.60 -1.67 18.11
C ASN A 151 -5.45 -0.70 19.30
N ILE A 152 -5.18 -1.25 20.49
CA ILE A 152 -5.04 -0.44 21.71
C ILE A 152 -3.75 0.40 21.76
N GLY A 153 -2.77 0.10 20.91
CA GLY A 153 -1.47 0.77 20.87
C GLY A 153 -1.41 1.94 19.88
N THR A 154 -2.47 2.19 19.12
CA THR A 154 -2.56 3.28 18.16
C THR A 154 -3.54 4.34 18.65
N SER A 155 -3.36 5.57 18.20
CA SER A 155 -4.30 6.66 18.49
C SER A 155 -4.26 7.69 17.38
N TRP A 156 -5.43 8.24 17.05
CA TRP A 156 -5.52 9.46 16.26
C TRP A 156 -5.23 10.67 17.16
N VAL A 157 -4.52 11.64 16.61
CA VAL A 157 -4.18 12.89 17.26
C VAL A 157 -4.61 14.02 16.33
N SER A 158 -5.36 14.98 16.87
CA SER A 158 -5.74 16.18 16.13
C SER A 158 -4.53 17.04 15.80
N ARG A 159 -4.71 18.03 14.93
CA ARG A 159 -3.75 19.14 14.86
C ARG A 159 -3.59 19.80 16.24
N VAL A 160 -2.40 20.33 16.50
CA VAL A 160 -2.16 21.21 17.65
C VAL A 160 -2.84 22.55 17.37
N PHE A 161 -3.62 23.04 18.32
CA PHE A 161 -4.21 24.37 18.26
C PHE A 161 -3.16 25.41 18.65
N ALA A 162 -2.94 26.41 17.80
CA ALA A 162 -1.94 27.44 18.07
C ALA A 162 -2.44 28.48 19.08
N ASP A 163 -3.76 28.65 19.22
CA ASP A 163 -4.41 29.67 20.03
C ASP A 163 -5.80 29.21 20.50
N ASN A 164 -6.40 29.98 21.42
CA ASN A 164 -7.72 29.68 21.98
C ASN A 164 -8.85 29.77 20.95
N SER A 165 -8.73 30.59 19.89
CA SER A 165 -9.77 30.71 18.86
C SER A 165 -9.92 29.43 18.03
N GLN A 166 -8.82 28.69 17.83
CA GLN A 166 -8.86 27.37 17.21
C GLN A 166 -9.38 26.30 18.17
N LEU A 167 -9.08 26.43 19.46
CA LEU A 167 -9.63 25.56 20.49
C LEU A 167 -11.16 25.69 20.57
N ASP A 168 -11.69 26.91 20.50
CA ASP A 168 -13.13 27.21 20.53
C ASP A 168 -13.87 26.62 19.31
N GLN A 169 -13.18 26.49 18.16
CA GLN A 169 -13.71 25.81 16.97
C GLN A 169 -13.76 24.28 17.16
N GLY A 170 -12.85 23.74 17.96
CA GLY A 170 -12.74 22.31 18.27
C GLY A 170 -12.37 21.43 17.07
N VAL A 171 -12.52 20.12 17.24
CA VAL A 171 -12.40 19.15 16.14
C VAL A 171 -13.69 18.37 15.99
N THR A 172 -14.15 18.22 14.74
CA THR A 172 -15.33 17.41 14.42
C THR A 172 -14.88 16.14 13.72
N ILE A 173 -15.21 14.98 14.29
CA ILE A 173 -15.12 13.68 13.63
C ILE A 173 -16.54 13.30 13.20
N SER A 174 -16.72 13.00 11.92
CA SER A 174 -17.98 12.51 11.37
C SER A 174 -17.87 11.03 11.07
N ILE A 175 -18.85 10.26 11.55
CA ILE A 175 -18.96 8.82 11.32
C ILE A 175 -20.27 8.57 10.60
N ASP A 176 -20.19 8.06 9.37
CA ASP A 176 -21.34 7.62 8.61
C ASP A 176 -21.53 6.12 8.82
N LEU A 177 -22.62 5.75 9.48
CA LEU A 177 -22.99 4.35 9.66
C LEU A 177 -23.82 3.91 8.45
N GLU A 178 -23.22 3.10 7.60
CA GLU A 178 -23.92 2.44 6.51
C GLU A 178 -24.80 1.29 7.06
N ASN A 179 -25.84 0.89 6.33
CA ASN A 179 -26.69 -0.28 6.64
C ASN A 179 -27.71 -0.16 7.79
N GLY A 180 -28.38 0.99 7.91
CA GLY A 180 -29.67 1.09 8.60
C GLY A 180 -29.68 1.96 9.85
N GLN A 181 -30.58 1.66 10.78
CA GLN A 181 -30.77 2.45 11.99
C GLN A 181 -30.15 1.77 13.20
N TYR A 182 -29.21 2.46 13.83
CA TYR A 182 -28.47 1.94 14.99
C TYR A 182 -28.95 2.56 16.30
N GLN A 183 -29.11 1.70 17.32
CA GLN A 183 -29.14 2.11 18.72
C GLN A 183 -27.69 2.27 19.18
N VAL A 184 -27.34 3.46 19.66
CA VAL A 184 -25.98 3.80 20.09
C VAL A 184 -26.00 3.93 21.60
N ILE A 185 -25.16 3.16 22.28
CA ILE A 185 -24.97 3.20 23.73
C ILE A 185 -23.52 3.61 23.96
N CYS A 186 -23.28 4.70 24.71
CA CYS A 186 -21.93 5.15 25.03
C CYS A 186 -21.74 5.27 26.54
N ASN A 187 -20.58 4.84 27.03
CA ASN A 187 -20.10 5.13 28.39
C ASN A 187 -19.00 6.19 28.28
N SER A 188 -19.35 7.47 28.42
CA SER A 188 -18.38 8.55 28.28
C SER A 188 -17.61 8.83 29.58
N ARG A 189 -16.32 9.16 29.46
CA ARG A 189 -15.44 9.64 30.54
C ARG A 189 -14.80 11.00 30.25
N MET A 190 -15.19 11.70 29.18
CA MET A 190 -14.55 12.97 28.79
C MET A 190 -15.19 14.18 29.47
N LEU A 191 -14.37 15.17 29.86
CA LEU A 191 -14.80 16.35 30.64
C LEU A 191 -15.71 17.32 29.85
N ALA A 192 -15.57 17.41 28.52
CA ALA A 192 -16.44 18.19 27.65
C ALA A 192 -16.43 17.63 26.21
N GLN A 193 -17.59 17.18 25.72
CA GLN A 193 -17.76 16.67 24.36
C GLN A 193 -19.21 16.90 23.88
N ILE A 194 -19.39 17.27 22.61
CA ILE A 194 -20.71 17.44 22.00
C ILE A 194 -20.92 16.33 20.98
N ILE A 195 -21.86 15.42 21.25
CA ILE A 195 -22.25 14.37 20.31
C ILE A 195 -23.51 14.81 19.57
N LYS A 196 -23.39 15.10 18.27
CA LYS A 196 -24.52 15.40 17.39
C LYS A 196 -24.85 14.17 16.54
N LYS A 197 -26.09 13.65 16.66
CA LYS A 197 -26.61 12.57 15.81
C LYS A 197 -27.50 13.16 14.72
N LYS A 198 -27.23 12.83 13.46
CA LYS A 198 -28.11 13.13 12.33
C LYS A 198 -28.79 11.84 11.86
N ARG A 199 -30.12 11.82 11.85
CA ARG A 199 -30.89 10.81 11.12
C ARG A 199 -31.10 11.37 9.71
N SER A 200 -30.71 10.65 8.66
CA SER A 200 -30.93 11.12 7.29
C SER A 200 -32.44 11.29 7.02
N PRO A 201 -32.93 12.50 6.65
CA PRO A 201 -34.32 12.74 6.28
C PRO A 201 -34.49 12.67 4.76
N TYR A 202 -34.06 11.58 4.13
CA TYR A 202 -34.70 11.08 2.91
C TYR A 202 -35.51 9.86 3.35
N SER A 203 -36.81 9.96 3.61
CA SER A 203 -37.82 10.91 3.12
C SER A 203 -37.73 12.40 3.59
N LYS A 204 -37.37 13.26 2.61
CA LYS A 204 -37.50 14.73 2.43
C LYS A 204 -36.90 15.73 3.45
N GLN A 205 -35.92 16.52 2.97
CA GLN A 205 -35.34 17.77 3.51
C GLN A 205 -36.35 18.93 3.77
N PRO A 206 -35.97 20.11 4.33
CA PRO A 206 -34.79 20.49 5.12
C PRO A 206 -35.16 21.16 6.48
N LEU A 207 -34.22 21.33 7.42
CA LEU A 207 -34.31 22.39 8.41
C LEU A 207 -32.94 22.89 8.88
N LYS A 208 -32.67 24.16 8.56
CA LYS A 208 -31.66 25.01 9.21
C LYS A 208 -31.99 25.10 10.71
N LYS A 209 -30.99 24.94 11.58
CA LYS A 209 -30.96 25.62 12.89
C LYS A 209 -29.50 25.83 13.29
N SER A 210 -29.09 27.10 13.20
CA SER A 210 -27.95 27.66 13.91
C SER A 210 -28.28 27.67 15.41
N MET A 211 -27.30 27.36 16.26
CA MET A 211 -27.28 27.86 17.63
C MET A 211 -25.83 27.93 18.10
N ALA A 212 -25.35 29.16 18.21
CA ALA A 212 -24.13 29.53 18.90
C ALA A 212 -24.42 29.59 20.40
N ILE A 213 -23.51 29.10 21.23
CA ILE A 213 -23.37 29.50 22.63
C ILE A 213 -21.87 29.52 22.93
N MET A 214 -21.30 30.73 22.98
CA MET A 214 -20.04 31.03 23.67
C MET A 214 -20.36 31.38 25.13
N PRO A 215 -19.42 31.24 26.07
CA PRO A 215 -19.38 32.10 27.25
C PRO A 215 -19.08 33.56 26.87
#